data_AF-A0A962NXU4-F1
#
_entry.id   AF-A0A962NXU4-F1
#
_cell.length_a   1.000
_cell.length_b   1.000
_cell.length_c   1.000
_cell.angle_alpha   90.00
_cell.angle_beta   90.00
_cell.angle_gamma   90.00
#
_symmetry.space_group_name_H-M   'P 1'
#
loop_
_entity.id
_entity.type
_entity.pdbx_description
1 polymer ?
#
loop_
_entity_poly.entity_id
_entity_poly.type
_entity_poly.pdbx_seq_one_letter_code
_entity_poly.pdbx_strand_id
1 'polypeptide(L)'
;MSMLPHYIVVWDTAQHGTANSLEQATTMAAHLAEQPSESNPKFIQFAKYVQNHFKTAEGSEKSYFLDFDNEAKESKTAALMVELPNDAWQSMLMCMVDAATRLGLAIYDEDIQMAFMPPNVVLPTHRLNAWEQLKREVTQPRFPQTIKQLKTWIKPLLNSLLAKNGFDTNGVEGQDDKVTYTKQTTLGTQFIVIQYSSKYRGEFGISVMFGISCDIVNLICKKFNLPPYKISPYRIPSYTFSITLEHLLPSCNRLGGPISQYQEPNDVYEFLGHVESIVFPILALAEDINSLDKLMNGDLDNGVNDSIKDKVAAKMNIGLFRQRLIVARLANNSDFEDFVIKFKPKAPDALITQWEYLVNYLRQEIKPIEQWPEGFLTQLQNDILPNSEGFPTTKEPFRELLKTKIGELVSDYGFVQAESVENSGRFIMRYCKTINMGKLMLSVFCEDVHNDNFISQIRLNIKEYNMIAIAKKANFSADVEWDSGIVLISKPKNLYIYNWTTLNELLSIIKEIALIWLDGVDDIKGIDALLNGGKVDTAAKTDSYGYFYDFYALITARLVNNPNFEELAVTLGTYDASTSHYWGKYNDIMRKLWPKLVKYLREEVKPLV
;
A
#
# COMPACT_ATOMS: atom_id res chain seq x y z
N MET A 1 -20.95 6.54 -21.56
CA MET A 1 -21.81 5.59 -22.30
C MET A 1 -21.34 4.21 -21.90
N SER A 2 -22.20 3.36 -21.32
CA SER A 2 -21.83 1.95 -21.11
C SER A 2 -21.80 1.30 -22.49
N MET A 3 -20.62 0.87 -22.94
CA MET A 3 -20.53 -0.02 -24.09
C MET A 3 -21.26 -1.32 -23.75
N LEU A 4 -22.03 -1.84 -24.69
CA LEU A 4 -22.62 -3.17 -24.56
C LEU A 4 -21.49 -4.19 -24.41
N PRO A 5 -21.66 -5.25 -23.61
CA PRO A 5 -20.61 -6.24 -23.42
C PRO A 5 -20.38 -7.01 -24.74
N HIS A 6 -19.11 -7.17 -25.11
CA HIS A 6 -18.69 -7.91 -26.32
C HIS A 6 -18.68 -9.40 -26.04
N TYR A 7 -19.46 -10.20 -26.77
CA TYR A 7 -19.53 -11.66 -26.59
C TYR A 7 -19.09 -12.43 -27.84
N ILE A 8 -18.51 -13.60 -27.60
CA ILE A 8 -18.33 -14.63 -28.62
C ILE A 8 -19.11 -15.90 -28.27
N VAL A 9 -19.48 -16.65 -29.29
CA VAL A 9 -20.17 -17.94 -29.16
C VAL A 9 -19.29 -19.04 -29.74
N VAL A 10 -19.01 -20.07 -28.94
CA VAL A 10 -18.11 -21.17 -29.29
C VAL A 10 -18.87 -22.51 -29.32
N TRP A 11 -18.74 -23.31 -30.38
CA TRP A 11 -19.39 -24.63 -30.45
C TRP A 11 -18.50 -25.72 -31.07
N ASP A 12 -18.83 -26.98 -30.78
CA ASP A 12 -18.11 -28.14 -31.30
C ASP A 12 -18.62 -28.56 -32.68
N THR A 13 -17.76 -28.41 -33.69
CA THR A 13 -18.12 -28.71 -35.08
C THR A 13 -18.30 -30.19 -35.36
N ALA A 14 -17.71 -31.07 -34.53
CA ALA A 14 -17.91 -32.51 -34.66
C ALA A 14 -19.32 -32.94 -34.21
N GLN A 15 -19.94 -32.19 -33.29
CA GLN A 15 -21.27 -32.49 -32.75
C GLN A 15 -22.38 -31.75 -33.53
N HIS A 16 -22.13 -30.51 -33.93
CA HIS A 16 -23.16 -29.62 -34.49
C HIS A 16 -22.89 -29.19 -35.94
N GLY A 17 -21.77 -29.59 -36.53
CA GLY A 17 -21.39 -29.26 -37.90
C GLY A 17 -20.68 -27.92 -38.07
N THR A 18 -20.26 -27.63 -39.30
CA THR A 18 -19.60 -26.38 -39.71
C THR A 18 -20.56 -25.50 -40.50
N ALA A 19 -20.48 -24.19 -40.28
CA ALA A 19 -21.16 -23.22 -41.13
C ALA A 19 -20.37 -22.97 -42.43
N ASN A 20 -21.09 -22.73 -43.53
CA ASN A 20 -20.50 -22.39 -44.83
C ASN A 20 -20.69 -20.90 -45.19
N SER A 21 -21.49 -20.15 -44.43
CA SER A 21 -21.67 -18.70 -44.56
C SER A 21 -21.78 -18.03 -43.19
N LEU A 22 -21.65 -16.71 -43.15
CA LEU A 22 -21.83 -15.94 -41.91
C LEU A 22 -23.26 -16.06 -41.38
N GLU A 23 -24.27 -16.00 -42.25
CA GLU A 23 -25.69 -16.11 -41.88
C GLU A 23 -26.00 -17.48 -41.25
N GLN A 24 -25.40 -18.53 -41.81
CA GLN A 24 -25.50 -19.87 -41.23
C GLN A 24 -24.80 -19.92 -39.86
N ALA A 25 -23.62 -19.31 -39.72
CA ALA A 25 -22.91 -19.23 -38.44
C ALA A 25 -23.71 -18.47 -37.38
N THR A 26 -24.31 -17.32 -37.71
CA THR A 26 -25.18 -16.54 -36.82
C THR A 26 -26.39 -17.38 -36.37
N THR A 27 -27.06 -18.07 -37.30
CA THR A 27 -28.23 -18.90 -36.98
C THR A 27 -27.85 -20.07 -36.07
N MET A 28 -26.72 -20.73 -36.35
CA MET A 28 -26.22 -21.83 -35.52
C MET A 28 -25.81 -21.32 -34.13
N ALA A 29 -25.09 -20.21 -34.04
CA ALA A 29 -24.65 -19.63 -32.78
C ALA A 29 -25.84 -19.29 -31.87
N ALA A 30 -26.86 -18.60 -32.40
CA ALA A 30 -28.06 -18.27 -31.64
C ALA A 30 -28.82 -19.51 -31.16
N HIS A 31 -29.00 -20.51 -32.02
CA HIS A 31 -29.69 -21.75 -31.66
C HIS A 31 -28.94 -22.57 -30.60
N LEU A 32 -27.63 -22.75 -30.78
CA LEU A 32 -26.81 -23.59 -29.91
C LEU A 32 -26.55 -22.93 -28.54
N ALA A 33 -26.55 -21.60 -28.47
CA ALA A 33 -26.44 -20.88 -27.20
C ALA A 33 -27.65 -21.12 -26.26
N GLU A 34 -28.82 -21.44 -26.81
CA GLU A 34 -30.03 -21.74 -26.03
C GLU A 34 -30.28 -23.25 -25.86
N GLN A 35 -29.72 -24.07 -26.75
CA GLN A 35 -29.94 -25.52 -26.75
C GLN A 35 -29.26 -26.18 -25.54
N PRO A 36 -29.99 -26.88 -24.65
CA PRO A 36 -29.38 -27.62 -23.55
C PRO A 36 -28.46 -28.75 -24.05
N SER A 37 -27.33 -28.95 -23.38
CA SER A 37 -26.37 -30.01 -23.68
C SER A 37 -25.66 -30.49 -22.40
N GLU A 38 -25.11 -31.71 -22.46
CA GLU A 38 -24.17 -32.19 -21.46
C GLU A 38 -22.82 -31.47 -21.57
N SER A 39 -22.02 -31.55 -20.51
CA SER A 39 -20.71 -30.88 -20.46
C SER A 39 -19.80 -31.34 -21.61
N ASN A 40 -19.32 -30.38 -22.42
CA ASN A 40 -18.41 -30.68 -23.52
C ASN A 40 -16.94 -30.62 -23.06
N PRO A 41 -16.18 -31.73 -23.11
CA PRO A 41 -14.80 -31.77 -22.65
C PRO A 41 -13.86 -30.84 -23.45
N LYS A 42 -14.21 -30.50 -24.70
CA LYS A 42 -13.43 -29.55 -25.50
C LYS A 42 -13.60 -28.12 -25.02
N PHE A 43 -14.76 -27.74 -24.48
CA PHE A 43 -14.94 -26.41 -23.87
C PHE A 43 -14.05 -26.25 -22.63
N ILE A 44 -13.94 -27.30 -21.81
CA ILE A 44 -13.03 -27.31 -20.65
C ILE A 44 -11.57 -27.19 -21.09
N GLN A 45 -11.17 -27.89 -22.16
CA GLN A 45 -9.80 -27.79 -22.70
C GLN A 45 -9.51 -26.42 -23.31
N PHE A 46 -10.47 -25.85 -24.04
CA PHE A 46 -10.43 -24.51 -24.59
C PHE A 46 -10.22 -23.47 -23.48
N ALA A 47 -11.05 -23.52 -22.44
CA ALA A 47 -10.96 -22.60 -21.32
C ALA A 47 -9.63 -22.70 -20.58
N LYS A 48 -9.14 -23.92 -20.31
CA LYS A 48 -7.82 -24.14 -19.70
C LYS A 48 -6.68 -23.58 -20.54
N TYR A 49 -6.76 -23.68 -21.88
CA TYR A 49 -5.73 -23.13 -22.75
C TYR A 49 -5.66 -21.60 -22.62
N VAL A 50 -6.82 -20.94 -22.73
CA VAL A 50 -6.93 -19.47 -22.61
C VAL A 50 -6.48 -18.99 -21.23
N GLN A 51 -6.99 -19.59 -20.17
CA GLN A 51 -6.62 -19.26 -18.78
C GLN A 51 -5.11 -19.42 -18.53
N ASN A 52 -4.49 -20.48 -19.03
CA ASN A 52 -3.04 -20.66 -18.90
C ASN A 52 -2.24 -19.63 -19.70
N HIS A 53 -2.71 -19.23 -20.88
CA HIS A 53 -2.04 -18.21 -21.70
C HIS A 53 -1.99 -16.85 -21.00
N PHE A 54 -3.07 -16.46 -20.31
CA PHE A 54 -3.16 -15.16 -19.62
C PHE A 54 -2.76 -15.21 -18.14
N LYS A 55 -2.37 -16.38 -17.60
CA LYS A 55 -1.97 -16.54 -16.20
C LYS A 55 -0.81 -15.62 -15.78
N THR A 56 0.07 -15.30 -16.72
CA THR A 56 1.25 -14.43 -16.53
C THR A 56 1.13 -13.11 -17.31
N ALA A 57 -0.04 -12.76 -17.82
CA ALA A 57 -0.25 -11.48 -18.50
C ALA A 57 -0.15 -10.32 -17.50
N GLU A 58 0.44 -9.21 -17.94
CA GLU A 58 0.43 -7.93 -17.23
C GLU A 58 -0.90 -7.23 -17.49
N GLY A 59 -1.61 -6.78 -16.44
CA GLY A 59 -2.89 -6.08 -16.56
C GLY A 59 -4.09 -6.84 -15.98
N SER A 60 -5.30 -6.37 -16.28
CA SER A 60 -6.56 -6.99 -15.83
C SER A 60 -6.97 -8.22 -16.63
N GLU A 61 -6.27 -8.57 -17.71
CA GLU A 61 -6.54 -9.79 -18.51
C GLU A 61 -6.48 -11.06 -17.66
N LYS A 62 -5.58 -11.09 -16.67
CA LYS A 62 -5.49 -12.20 -15.72
C LYS A 62 -6.79 -12.39 -14.95
N SER A 63 -7.43 -11.31 -14.50
CA SER A 63 -8.65 -11.38 -13.69
C SER A 63 -9.88 -11.84 -14.47
N TYR A 64 -9.95 -11.56 -15.77
CA TYR A 64 -11.10 -11.94 -16.59
C TYR A 64 -11.28 -13.46 -16.73
N PHE A 65 -10.21 -14.25 -16.62
CA PHE A 65 -10.25 -15.70 -16.82
C PHE A 65 -9.68 -16.51 -15.65
N LEU A 66 -9.65 -15.95 -14.44
CA LEU A 66 -9.15 -16.64 -13.25
C LEU A 66 -9.83 -18.01 -13.03
N ASP A 67 -11.14 -18.10 -13.32
CA ASP A 67 -11.99 -19.27 -13.13
C ASP A 67 -12.65 -19.79 -14.42
N PHE A 68 -12.09 -19.44 -15.59
CA PHE A 68 -12.72 -19.74 -16.87
C PHE A 68 -12.93 -21.24 -17.11
N ASP A 69 -12.05 -22.10 -16.60
CA ASP A 69 -12.23 -23.54 -16.69
C ASP A 69 -13.41 -24.06 -15.86
N ASN A 70 -13.80 -23.37 -14.77
CA ASN A 70 -14.99 -23.71 -13.99
C ASN A 70 -16.25 -23.23 -14.69
N GLU A 71 -16.25 -22.03 -15.27
CA GLU A 71 -17.36 -21.51 -16.09
C GLU A 71 -17.67 -22.47 -17.27
N ALA A 72 -16.64 -22.95 -17.95
CA ALA A 72 -16.79 -23.93 -19.02
C ALA A 72 -17.31 -25.29 -18.55
N LYS A 73 -17.03 -25.73 -17.30
CA LYS A 73 -17.60 -26.95 -16.71
C LYS A 73 -19.08 -26.79 -16.36
N GLU A 74 -19.47 -25.59 -15.93
CA GLU A 74 -20.83 -25.27 -15.50
C GLU A 74 -21.77 -24.94 -16.68
N SER A 75 -21.22 -24.74 -17.88
CA SER A 75 -22.00 -24.57 -19.10
C SER A 75 -22.94 -25.77 -19.35
N LYS A 76 -24.22 -25.48 -19.58
CA LYS A 76 -25.30 -26.45 -19.82
C LYS A 76 -25.88 -26.37 -21.22
N THR A 77 -25.17 -25.72 -22.13
CA THR A 77 -25.66 -25.39 -23.47
C THR A 77 -24.74 -26.00 -24.54
N ALA A 78 -25.27 -26.16 -25.74
CA ALA A 78 -24.54 -26.73 -26.88
C ALA A 78 -23.44 -25.80 -27.41
N ALA A 79 -23.51 -24.50 -27.08
CA ALA A 79 -22.44 -23.54 -27.26
C ALA A 79 -22.03 -22.89 -25.93
N LEU A 80 -20.76 -22.51 -25.85
CA LEU A 80 -20.19 -21.71 -24.77
C LEU A 80 -20.24 -20.23 -25.17
N MET A 81 -20.92 -19.41 -24.39
CA MET A 81 -20.87 -17.95 -24.51
C MET A 81 -19.72 -17.42 -23.65
N VAL A 82 -18.89 -16.55 -24.23
CA VAL A 82 -17.71 -16.01 -23.56
C VAL A 82 -17.71 -14.50 -23.71
N GLU A 83 -17.65 -13.78 -22.59
CA GLU A 83 -17.49 -12.33 -22.58
C GLU A 83 -16.04 -11.98 -22.88
N LEU A 84 -15.82 -11.09 -23.83
CA LEU A 84 -14.54 -10.43 -24.07
C LEU A 84 -14.52 -9.10 -23.31
N PRO A 85 -13.38 -8.69 -22.74
CA PRO A 85 -13.27 -7.37 -22.16
C PRO A 85 -13.46 -6.32 -23.24
N ASN A 86 -14.15 -5.23 -22.91
CA ASN A 86 -14.35 -4.12 -23.84
C ASN A 86 -13.01 -3.54 -24.36
N ASP A 87 -11.97 -3.63 -23.54
CA ASP A 87 -10.63 -3.14 -23.81
C ASP A 87 -9.68 -4.35 -24.00
N ALA A 88 -8.80 -4.33 -25.01
CA ALA A 88 -7.86 -5.42 -25.36
C ALA A 88 -8.46 -6.76 -25.84
N TRP A 89 -9.74 -6.81 -26.25
CA TRP A 89 -10.40 -8.01 -26.81
C TRP A 89 -9.63 -8.64 -27.98
N GLN A 90 -8.90 -7.85 -28.78
CA GLN A 90 -8.22 -8.33 -29.99
C GLN A 90 -7.18 -9.43 -29.68
N SER A 91 -6.36 -9.21 -28.64
CA SER A 91 -5.34 -10.19 -28.23
C SER A 91 -5.97 -11.46 -27.69
N MET A 92 -7.11 -11.32 -27.00
CA MET A 92 -7.86 -12.46 -26.45
C MET A 92 -8.55 -13.27 -27.51
N LEU A 93 -9.24 -12.60 -28.44
CA LEU A 93 -9.89 -13.23 -29.57
C LEU A 93 -8.87 -14.02 -30.40
N MET A 94 -7.68 -13.48 -30.65
CA MET A 94 -6.59 -14.22 -31.32
C MET A 94 -6.20 -15.50 -30.58
N CYS A 95 -6.00 -15.44 -29.26
CA CYS A 95 -5.69 -16.61 -28.44
C CYS A 95 -6.81 -17.66 -28.50
N MET A 96 -8.07 -17.21 -28.45
CA MET A 96 -9.24 -18.06 -28.50
C MET A 96 -9.43 -18.71 -29.88
N VAL A 97 -9.26 -17.97 -30.98
CA VAL A 97 -9.30 -18.53 -32.34
C VAL A 97 -8.23 -19.60 -32.53
N ASP A 98 -7.01 -19.38 -32.02
CA ASP A 98 -5.94 -20.38 -32.03
C ASP A 98 -6.31 -21.63 -31.21
N ALA A 99 -6.90 -21.45 -30.03
CA ALA A 99 -7.32 -22.55 -29.16
C ALA A 99 -8.47 -23.36 -29.78
N ALA A 100 -9.49 -22.68 -30.31
CA ALA A 100 -10.64 -23.29 -30.96
C ALA A 100 -10.23 -24.09 -32.20
N THR A 101 -9.36 -23.51 -33.02
CA THR A 101 -8.79 -24.17 -34.19
C THR A 101 -8.13 -25.52 -33.84
N ARG A 102 -7.31 -25.56 -32.78
CA ARG A 102 -6.64 -26.79 -32.31
C ARG A 102 -7.60 -27.86 -31.84
N LEU A 103 -8.76 -27.47 -31.30
CA LEU A 103 -9.74 -28.36 -30.69
C LEU A 103 -10.89 -28.73 -31.65
N GLY A 104 -10.91 -28.15 -32.85
CA GLY A 104 -12.01 -28.33 -33.80
C GLY A 104 -13.31 -27.63 -33.36
N LEU A 105 -13.18 -26.53 -32.62
CA LEU A 105 -14.28 -25.66 -32.22
C LEU A 105 -14.42 -24.51 -33.22
N ALA A 106 -15.66 -24.07 -33.43
CA ALA A 106 -15.98 -22.87 -34.18
C ALA A 106 -16.24 -21.70 -33.23
N ILE A 107 -15.92 -20.48 -33.67
CA ILE A 107 -16.21 -19.23 -32.95
C ILE A 107 -17.04 -18.33 -33.85
N TYR A 108 -18.08 -17.71 -33.30
CA TYR A 108 -18.80 -16.59 -33.92
C TYR A 108 -18.71 -15.35 -33.04
N ASP A 109 -18.41 -14.21 -33.66
CA ASP A 109 -18.30 -12.90 -33.02
C ASP A 109 -19.20 -11.91 -33.76
N GLU A 110 -20.24 -11.44 -33.07
CA GLU A 110 -21.24 -10.53 -33.62
C GLU A 110 -20.68 -9.12 -33.83
N ASP A 111 -19.87 -8.61 -32.90
CA ASP A 111 -19.40 -7.22 -32.95
C ASP A 111 -18.47 -6.96 -34.14
N ILE A 112 -17.65 -7.94 -34.52
CA ILE A 112 -16.77 -7.82 -35.70
C ILE A 112 -17.35 -8.46 -36.96
N GLN A 113 -18.52 -9.11 -36.85
CA GLN A 113 -19.22 -9.80 -37.92
C GLN A 113 -18.33 -10.85 -38.62
N MET A 114 -17.70 -11.71 -37.82
CA MET A 114 -16.84 -12.80 -38.32
C MET A 114 -17.16 -14.13 -37.63
N ALA A 115 -16.96 -15.23 -38.37
CA ALA A 115 -16.94 -16.57 -37.81
C ALA A 115 -15.64 -17.30 -38.20
N PHE A 116 -15.09 -18.05 -37.25
CA PHE A 116 -13.86 -18.80 -37.40
C PHE A 116 -14.20 -20.29 -37.35
N MET A 117 -14.09 -20.98 -38.50
CA MET A 117 -14.33 -22.42 -38.59
C MET A 117 -12.99 -23.16 -38.66
N PRO A 118 -12.84 -24.29 -37.95
CA PRO A 118 -11.65 -25.12 -38.04
C PRO A 118 -11.55 -25.78 -39.44
N PRO A 119 -10.33 -26.01 -39.98
CA PRO A 119 -9.05 -25.76 -39.33
C PRO A 119 -8.49 -24.34 -39.50
N ASN A 120 -9.02 -23.44 -40.36
CA ASN A 120 -8.51 -22.06 -40.55
C ASN A 120 -9.40 -21.23 -41.52
N VAL A 121 -10.72 -21.42 -41.48
CA VAL A 121 -11.65 -20.73 -42.39
C VAL A 121 -12.24 -19.50 -41.69
N VAL A 122 -12.11 -18.33 -42.31
CA VAL A 122 -12.74 -17.08 -41.85
C VAL A 122 -13.96 -16.81 -42.73
N LEU A 123 -15.12 -16.67 -42.10
CA LEU A 123 -16.37 -16.31 -42.76
C LEU A 123 -16.79 -14.89 -42.36
N PRO A 124 -17.24 -14.06 -43.31
CA PRO A 124 -17.20 -14.29 -44.76
C PRO A 124 -15.78 -14.11 -45.31
N THR A 125 -15.44 -14.78 -46.42
CA THR A 125 -14.06 -14.82 -46.98
C THR A 125 -13.46 -13.43 -47.25
N HIS A 126 -14.27 -12.43 -47.60
CA HIS A 126 -13.78 -11.07 -47.85
C HIS A 126 -13.24 -10.35 -46.58
N ARG A 127 -13.58 -10.85 -45.38
CA ARG A 127 -13.05 -10.36 -44.09
C ARG A 127 -11.68 -10.95 -43.73
N LEU A 128 -11.16 -11.91 -44.50
CA LEU A 128 -9.85 -12.51 -44.24
C LEU A 128 -8.73 -11.45 -44.15
N ASN A 129 -8.73 -10.45 -45.04
CA ASN A 129 -7.74 -9.36 -45.00
C ASN A 129 -7.86 -8.51 -43.72
N ALA A 130 -9.08 -8.30 -43.22
CA ALA A 130 -9.31 -7.57 -41.97
C ALA A 130 -8.79 -8.37 -40.77
N TRP A 131 -9.00 -9.70 -40.75
CA TRP A 131 -8.42 -10.58 -39.74
C TRP A 131 -6.89 -10.60 -39.77
N GLU A 132 -6.27 -10.69 -40.95
CA GLU A 132 -4.80 -10.62 -41.08
C GLU A 132 -4.24 -9.25 -40.64
N GLN A 133 -4.98 -8.17 -40.89
CA GLN A 133 -4.61 -6.84 -40.43
C GLN A 133 -4.66 -6.74 -38.90
N LEU A 134 -5.72 -7.23 -38.28
CA LEU A 134 -5.87 -7.28 -36.82
C LEU A 134 -4.71 -8.06 -36.18
N LYS A 135 -4.35 -9.21 -36.75
CA LYS A 135 -3.20 -10.01 -36.30
C LYS A 135 -1.88 -9.25 -36.37
N ARG A 136 -1.66 -8.46 -37.43
CA ARG A 136 -0.47 -7.59 -37.54
C ARG A 136 -0.45 -6.49 -36.49
N GLU A 137 -1.59 -5.86 -36.22
CA GLU A 137 -1.69 -4.78 -35.22
C GLU A 137 -1.40 -5.27 -33.80
N VAL A 138 -1.85 -6.48 -33.46
CA VAL A 138 -1.56 -7.11 -32.16
C VAL A 138 -0.10 -7.58 -32.05
N THR A 139 0.48 -8.12 -33.12
CA THR A 139 1.85 -8.69 -33.10
C THR A 139 2.97 -7.67 -33.34
N GLN A 140 2.66 -6.54 -33.97
CA GLN A 140 3.60 -5.45 -34.28
C GLN A 140 2.99 -4.09 -33.90
N PRO A 141 2.77 -3.85 -32.60
CA PRO A 141 2.10 -2.66 -32.13
C PRO A 141 2.96 -1.41 -32.39
N ARG A 142 2.33 -0.33 -32.88
CA ARG A 142 3.00 0.97 -33.13
C ARG A 142 3.19 1.83 -31.87
N PHE A 143 2.54 1.43 -30.77
CA PHE A 143 2.57 2.06 -29.47
C PHE A 143 2.93 1.01 -28.42
N PRO A 144 3.63 1.37 -27.32
CA PRO A 144 3.96 0.43 -26.26
C PRO A 144 2.75 -0.38 -25.78
N GLN A 145 2.96 -1.65 -25.43
CA GLN A 145 1.91 -2.54 -24.93
C GLN A 145 2.03 -2.80 -23.43
N THR A 146 3.23 -2.61 -22.86
CA THR A 146 3.49 -2.78 -21.43
C THR A 146 4.09 -1.52 -20.82
N ILE A 147 3.96 -1.36 -19.49
CA ILE A 147 4.56 -0.22 -18.76
C ILE A 147 6.08 -0.18 -19.00
N LYS A 148 6.75 -1.33 -19.03
CA LYS A 148 8.18 -1.41 -19.32
C LYS A 148 8.54 -0.88 -20.70
N GLN A 149 7.75 -1.24 -21.72
CA GLN A 149 7.92 -0.70 -23.08
C GLN A 149 7.67 0.80 -23.11
N LEU A 150 6.63 1.29 -22.41
CA LEU A 150 6.29 2.71 -22.33
C LEU A 150 7.41 3.51 -21.66
N LYS A 151 7.89 3.08 -20.49
CA LYS A 151 9.03 3.69 -19.78
C LYS A 151 10.25 3.80 -20.71
N THR A 152 10.58 2.73 -21.42
CA THR A 152 11.71 2.71 -22.37
C THR A 152 11.53 3.71 -23.51
N TRP A 153 10.31 3.77 -24.06
CA TRP A 153 9.97 4.64 -25.19
C TRP A 153 9.93 6.13 -24.80
N ILE A 154 9.35 6.46 -23.64
CA ILE A 154 9.24 7.85 -23.15
C ILE A 154 10.58 8.39 -22.64
N LYS A 155 11.44 7.53 -22.05
CA LYS A 155 12.70 7.93 -21.42
C LYS A 155 13.54 8.94 -22.23
N PRO A 156 13.85 8.74 -23.53
CA PRO A 156 14.63 9.72 -24.30
C PRO A 156 13.93 11.08 -24.42
N LEU A 157 12.61 11.11 -24.57
CA LEU A 157 11.81 12.33 -24.68
C LEU A 157 11.82 13.11 -23.36
N LEU A 158 11.59 12.40 -22.25
CA LEU A 158 11.61 12.97 -20.91
C LEU A 158 13.00 13.45 -20.50
N ASN A 159 14.05 12.69 -20.82
CA ASN A 159 15.44 13.06 -20.52
C ASN A 159 15.83 14.40 -21.15
N SER A 160 15.35 14.67 -22.37
CA SER A 160 15.56 15.96 -23.03
C SER A 160 14.96 17.12 -22.21
N LEU A 161 13.71 16.96 -21.77
CA LEU A 161 13.00 17.96 -20.95
C LEU A 161 13.64 18.15 -19.58
N LEU A 162 13.99 17.05 -18.91
CA LEU A 162 14.63 17.07 -17.58
C LEU A 162 16.01 17.75 -17.64
N ALA A 163 16.86 17.37 -18.60
CA ALA A 163 18.20 17.93 -18.75
C ALA A 163 18.16 19.43 -19.04
N LYS A 164 17.23 19.89 -19.91
CA LYS A 164 17.03 21.31 -20.23
C LYS A 164 16.72 22.15 -18.98
N ASN A 165 16.09 21.54 -17.96
CA ASN A 165 15.70 22.21 -16.72
C ASN A 165 16.62 21.90 -15.52
N GLY A 166 17.73 21.19 -15.75
CA GLY A 166 18.76 20.92 -14.74
C GLY A 166 18.47 19.74 -13.81
N PHE A 167 17.55 18.84 -14.17
CA PHE A 167 17.26 17.62 -13.40
C PHE A 167 18.24 16.49 -13.74
N ASP A 168 18.52 15.63 -12.76
CA ASP A 168 19.17 14.34 -13.03
C ASP A 168 18.22 13.45 -13.85
N THR A 169 18.74 12.87 -14.94
CA THR A 169 17.99 12.06 -15.89
C THR A 169 18.04 10.56 -15.59
N ASN A 170 18.85 10.14 -14.62
CA ASN A 170 18.96 8.73 -14.25
C ASN A 170 17.67 8.21 -13.62
N GLY A 171 16.98 9.04 -12.84
CA GLY A 171 15.77 8.70 -12.11
C GLY A 171 15.98 7.60 -11.07
N VAL A 172 15.18 7.60 -10.01
CA VAL A 172 15.16 6.53 -9.01
C VAL A 172 13.84 5.78 -9.13
N GLU A 173 13.90 4.51 -9.52
CA GLU A 173 12.74 3.63 -9.56
C GLU A 173 12.26 3.33 -8.13
N GLY A 174 10.97 3.53 -7.90
CA GLY A 174 10.27 3.22 -6.66
C GLY A 174 9.28 2.08 -6.83
N GLN A 175 8.46 1.86 -5.80
CA GLN A 175 7.33 0.92 -5.86
C GLN A 175 6.20 1.48 -6.76
N ASP A 176 5.29 0.59 -7.17
CA ASP A 176 4.12 0.93 -7.99
C ASP A 176 4.46 1.68 -9.30
N ASP A 177 5.54 1.24 -9.95
CA ASP A 177 6.04 1.81 -11.21
C ASP A 177 6.31 3.32 -11.15
N LYS A 178 6.67 3.86 -9.98
CA LYS A 178 7.06 5.27 -9.83
C LYS A 178 8.50 5.49 -10.20
N VAL A 179 8.79 6.62 -10.85
CA VAL A 179 10.16 7.10 -11.09
C VAL A 179 10.29 8.52 -10.56
N THR A 180 11.28 8.74 -9.70
CA THR A 180 11.54 10.06 -9.10
C THR A 180 12.78 10.69 -9.73
N TYR A 181 12.64 11.92 -10.20
CA TYR A 181 13.71 12.75 -10.72
C TYR A 181 13.91 13.94 -9.79
N THR A 182 15.16 14.30 -9.51
CA THR A 182 15.49 15.37 -8.57
C THR A 182 16.47 16.37 -9.15
N LYS A 183 16.36 17.61 -8.67
CA LYS A 183 17.29 18.70 -8.93
C LYS A 183 17.64 19.37 -7.61
N GLN A 184 18.94 19.53 -7.33
CA GLN A 184 19.37 20.31 -6.18
C GLN A 184 19.36 21.80 -6.52
N THR A 185 18.81 22.62 -5.63
CA THR A 185 18.82 24.08 -5.70
C THR A 185 19.47 24.65 -4.44
N THR A 186 19.65 25.97 -4.40
CA THR A 186 20.15 26.67 -3.21
C THR A 186 19.16 26.61 -2.04
N LEU A 187 17.87 26.45 -2.33
CA LEU A 187 16.81 26.39 -1.34
C LEU A 187 16.50 24.97 -0.85
N GLY A 188 16.74 23.95 -1.67
CA GLY A 188 16.50 22.55 -1.32
C GLY A 188 16.45 21.63 -2.54
N THR A 189 15.72 20.53 -2.44
CA THR A 189 15.59 19.56 -3.55
C THR A 189 14.24 19.70 -4.23
N GLN A 190 14.24 20.05 -5.51
CA GLN A 190 13.08 19.92 -6.37
C GLN A 190 12.91 18.47 -6.83
N PHE A 191 11.68 18.03 -7.00
CA PHE A 191 11.38 16.68 -7.42
C PHE A 191 10.23 16.62 -8.44
N ILE A 192 10.30 15.62 -9.31
CA ILE A 192 9.23 15.20 -10.22
C ILE A 192 9.10 13.68 -10.05
N VAL A 193 7.93 13.23 -9.62
CA VAL A 193 7.56 11.82 -9.50
C VAL A 193 6.56 11.49 -10.59
N ILE A 194 6.94 10.57 -11.47
CA ILE A 194 6.07 10.06 -12.52
C ILE A 194 5.60 8.67 -12.11
N GLN A 195 4.29 8.48 -11.99
CA GLN A 195 3.68 7.17 -11.77
C GLN A 195 3.09 6.66 -13.08
N TYR A 196 3.49 5.45 -13.47
CA TYR A 196 2.88 4.73 -14.57
C TYR A 196 1.88 3.73 -14.02
N SER A 197 0.75 3.61 -14.69
CA SER A 197 -0.28 2.63 -14.39
C SER A 197 -0.83 2.09 -15.70
N SER A 198 -1.38 0.88 -15.66
CA SER A 198 -2.04 0.28 -16.80
C SER A 198 -3.17 -0.59 -16.28
N LYS A 199 -4.36 -0.39 -16.85
CA LYS A 199 -5.50 -1.27 -16.58
C LYS A 199 -5.58 -2.40 -17.61
N TYR A 200 -5.18 -2.10 -18.85
CA TYR A 200 -5.17 -3.03 -19.98
C TYR A 200 -3.93 -2.80 -20.83
N ARG A 201 -3.50 -3.84 -21.54
CA ARG A 201 -2.40 -3.77 -22.50
C ARG A 201 -2.62 -2.65 -23.52
N GLY A 202 -1.58 -1.84 -23.73
CA GLY A 202 -1.61 -0.70 -24.66
C GLY A 202 -2.32 0.54 -24.12
N GLU A 203 -2.91 0.47 -22.93
CA GLU A 203 -3.53 1.61 -22.26
C GLU A 203 -2.79 1.97 -20.99
N PHE A 204 -2.41 3.24 -20.90
CA PHE A 204 -1.60 3.71 -19.79
C PHE A 204 -2.23 4.91 -19.11
N GLY A 205 -2.06 4.97 -17.79
CA GLY A 205 -2.21 6.18 -17.02
C GLY A 205 -0.85 6.71 -16.61
N ILE A 206 -0.59 7.99 -16.86
CA ILE A 206 0.62 8.68 -16.43
C ILE A 206 0.21 9.80 -15.47
N SER A 207 0.69 9.73 -14.23
CA SER A 207 0.46 10.76 -13.22
C SER A 207 1.76 11.46 -12.86
N VAL A 208 1.72 12.79 -12.68
CA VAL A 208 2.90 13.58 -12.34
C VAL A 208 2.66 14.35 -11.05
N MET A 209 3.43 14.01 -10.02
CA MET A 209 3.54 14.82 -8.81
C MET A 209 4.88 15.56 -8.82
N PHE A 210 4.88 16.85 -8.52
CA PHE A 210 6.10 17.66 -8.49
C PHE A 210 6.06 18.68 -7.36
N GLY A 211 7.22 19.17 -6.95
CA GLY A 211 7.31 20.18 -5.91
C GLY A 211 8.74 20.41 -5.44
N ILE A 212 8.86 21.00 -4.25
CA ILE A 212 10.13 21.23 -3.58
C ILE A 212 10.10 20.77 -2.13
N SER A 213 11.22 20.20 -1.72
CA SER A 213 11.57 19.89 -0.35
C SER A 213 12.66 20.87 0.10
N CYS A 214 12.30 21.86 0.92
CA CYS A 214 13.24 22.83 1.46
C CYS A 214 13.71 22.37 2.83
N ASP A 215 15.00 22.09 2.98
CA ASP A 215 15.57 21.48 4.18
C ASP A 215 15.25 22.29 5.43
N ILE A 216 15.32 23.60 5.33
CA ILE A 216 15.03 24.48 6.47
C ILE A 216 13.55 24.48 6.85
N VAL A 217 12.64 24.53 5.86
CA VAL A 217 11.19 24.46 6.12
C VAL A 217 10.88 23.12 6.78
N ASN A 218 11.41 22.03 6.23
CA ASN A 218 11.21 20.68 6.74
C ASN A 218 11.76 20.49 8.15
N LEU A 219 12.92 21.08 8.45
CA LEU A 219 13.54 21.03 9.77
C LEU A 219 12.68 21.76 10.81
N ILE A 220 12.14 22.93 10.47
CA ILE A 220 11.19 23.65 11.32
C ILE A 220 9.91 22.81 11.49
N CYS A 221 9.34 22.27 10.41
CA CYS A 221 8.18 21.37 10.48
C CYS A 221 8.44 20.18 11.41
N LYS A 222 9.63 19.57 11.33
CA LYS A 222 10.05 18.44 12.16
C LYS A 222 10.06 18.79 13.64
N LYS A 223 10.56 19.96 14.03
CA LYS A 223 10.53 20.44 15.43
C LYS A 223 9.13 20.37 16.04
N PHE A 224 8.10 20.76 15.29
CA PHE A 224 6.71 20.77 15.76
C PHE A 224 6.00 19.41 15.64
N ASN A 225 6.60 18.46 14.91
CA ASN A 225 6.15 17.07 14.85
C ASN A 225 6.74 16.20 15.96
N LEU A 226 7.74 16.69 16.71
CA LEU A 226 8.39 15.98 17.82
C LEU A 226 7.90 16.48 19.19
N PRO A 227 7.93 15.63 20.24
CA PRO A 227 7.70 16.09 21.62
C PRO A 227 8.70 17.18 22.06
N PRO A 228 8.31 18.12 22.94
CA PRO A 228 6.99 18.28 23.57
C PRO A 228 5.97 19.04 22.69
N TYR A 229 6.38 19.56 21.53
CA TYR A 229 5.55 20.40 20.66
C TYR A 229 4.46 19.63 19.90
N LYS A 230 4.64 18.32 19.73
CA LYS A 230 3.64 17.43 19.14
C LYS A 230 2.44 17.25 20.07
N ILE A 231 1.34 17.93 19.77
CA ILE A 231 0.09 17.91 20.56
C ILE A 231 -1.08 17.29 19.78
N SER A 232 -0.94 17.17 18.45
CA SER A 232 -1.99 16.72 17.53
C SER A 232 -1.57 15.44 16.79
N PRO A 233 -2.51 14.53 16.47
CA PRO A 233 -2.24 13.44 15.53
C PRO A 233 -2.00 13.96 14.10
N TYR A 234 -2.43 15.18 13.79
CA TYR A 234 -2.27 15.82 12.48
C TYR A 234 -0.91 16.53 12.36
N ARG A 235 0.05 15.84 11.75
CA ARG A 235 1.43 16.35 11.55
C ARG A 235 1.49 17.50 10.53
N ILE A 236 2.60 18.25 10.57
CA ILE A 236 3.01 19.16 9.50
C ILE A 236 3.72 18.31 8.42
N PRO A 237 3.27 18.33 7.15
CA PRO A 237 3.95 17.60 6.08
C PRO A 237 5.44 17.96 5.92
N SER A 238 6.27 16.96 5.62
CA SER A 238 7.73 17.04 5.45
C SER A 238 8.18 17.50 4.05
N TYR A 239 7.27 18.04 3.25
CA TYR A 239 7.55 18.70 1.98
C TYR A 239 7.04 20.13 2.06
N THR A 240 7.74 21.05 1.39
CA THR A 240 7.36 22.47 1.39
C THR A 240 6.07 22.67 0.62
N PHE A 241 5.99 22.08 -0.57
CA PHE A 241 4.73 21.86 -1.29
C PHE A 241 4.88 20.71 -2.30
N SER A 242 3.74 20.16 -2.70
CA SER A 242 3.64 19.20 -3.81
C SER A 242 2.34 19.41 -4.56
N ILE A 243 2.37 19.40 -5.88
CA ILE A 243 1.21 19.51 -6.77
C ILE A 243 1.19 18.31 -7.71
N THR A 244 -0.01 17.81 -7.99
CA THR A 244 -0.25 16.81 -9.05
C THR A 244 -0.72 17.55 -10.30
N LEU A 245 -0.07 17.31 -11.45
CA LEU A 245 -0.33 18.01 -12.71
C LEU A 245 -1.80 17.94 -13.14
N GLU A 246 -2.43 16.79 -12.93
CA GLU A 246 -3.82 16.53 -13.26
C GLU A 246 -4.77 17.50 -12.54
N HIS A 247 -4.43 17.98 -11.35
CA HIS A 247 -5.22 19.01 -10.67
C HIS A 247 -5.20 20.38 -11.36
N LEU A 248 -4.24 20.62 -12.25
CA LEU A 248 -4.08 21.88 -12.98
C LEU A 248 -4.74 21.81 -14.37
N LEU A 249 -4.93 20.61 -14.91
CA LEU A 249 -5.53 20.43 -16.24
C LEU A 249 -7.05 20.66 -16.23
N PRO A 250 -7.66 21.21 -17.31
CA PRO A 250 -9.10 21.46 -17.39
C PRO A 250 -9.97 20.20 -17.30
N SER A 251 -9.44 19.06 -17.78
CA SER A 251 -10.19 17.81 -18.04
C SER A 251 -10.28 16.86 -16.84
N CYS A 252 -9.57 17.14 -15.74
CA CYS A 252 -9.36 16.19 -14.63
C CYS A 252 -10.12 16.56 -13.34
N ASN A 253 -11.26 17.24 -13.45
CA ASN A 253 -12.06 17.73 -12.32
C ASN A 253 -12.90 16.67 -11.59
N ARG A 254 -12.45 15.41 -11.48
CA ARG A 254 -13.14 14.42 -10.61
C ARG A 254 -12.14 13.63 -9.80
N LEU A 255 -12.24 13.79 -8.47
CA LEU A 255 -11.86 12.77 -7.50
C LEU A 255 -12.49 11.44 -7.95
N GLY A 256 -11.71 10.58 -8.60
CA GLY A 256 -12.15 9.28 -9.13
C GLY A 256 -12.57 9.22 -10.61
N GLY A 257 -12.23 10.21 -11.45
CA GLY A 257 -12.36 10.07 -12.91
C GLY A 257 -11.34 9.08 -13.51
N PRO A 258 -11.60 8.48 -14.68
CA PRO A 258 -10.63 7.61 -15.33
C PRO A 258 -9.34 8.41 -15.52
N ILE A 259 -8.22 7.83 -15.06
CA ILE A 259 -6.87 8.33 -15.35
C ILE A 259 -6.84 8.60 -16.85
N SER A 260 -6.32 9.74 -17.31
CA SER A 260 -6.19 10.00 -18.75
C SER A 260 -5.51 8.80 -19.41
N GLN A 261 -6.27 8.04 -20.19
CA GLN A 261 -5.79 6.81 -20.82
C GLN A 261 -5.03 7.23 -22.08
N TYR A 262 -3.72 7.06 -22.03
CA TYR A 262 -2.80 7.24 -23.15
C TYR A 262 -2.83 5.96 -23.97
N GLN A 263 -3.39 6.04 -25.18
CA GLN A 263 -3.57 4.89 -26.08
C GLN A 263 -2.76 5.06 -27.38
N GLU A 264 -2.29 6.28 -27.68
CA GLU A 264 -1.47 6.55 -28.85
C GLU A 264 -0.32 7.54 -28.57
N PRO A 265 0.70 7.62 -29.45
CA PRO A 265 1.86 8.50 -29.24
C PRO A 265 1.49 9.99 -29.04
N ASN A 266 0.46 10.49 -29.72
CA ASN A 266 0.06 11.89 -29.65
C ASN A 266 -0.39 12.29 -28.25
N ASP A 267 -1.14 11.42 -27.57
CA ASP A 267 -1.57 11.63 -26.19
C ASP A 267 -0.35 11.89 -25.28
N VAL A 268 0.72 11.11 -25.47
CA VAL A 268 1.95 11.24 -24.69
C VAL A 268 2.71 12.51 -25.04
N TYR A 269 2.74 12.91 -26.32
CA TYR A 269 3.36 14.18 -26.72
C TYR A 269 2.63 15.39 -26.14
N GLU A 270 1.30 15.38 -26.13
CA GLU A 270 0.50 16.43 -25.48
C GLU A 270 0.79 16.49 -23.97
N PHE A 271 0.84 15.33 -23.31
CA PHE A 271 1.23 15.23 -21.91
C PHE A 271 2.62 15.82 -21.64
N LEU A 272 3.63 15.48 -22.43
CA LEU A 272 4.97 16.04 -22.29
C LEU A 272 4.98 17.56 -22.53
N GLY A 273 4.14 18.05 -23.44
CA GLY A 273 3.90 19.48 -23.63
C GLY A 273 3.32 20.17 -22.38
N HIS A 274 2.41 19.52 -21.66
CA HIS A 274 1.91 20.02 -20.37
C HIS A 274 2.98 20.00 -19.28
N VAL A 275 3.82 18.95 -19.22
CA VAL A 275 4.98 18.93 -18.31
C VAL A 275 5.90 20.11 -18.62
N GLU A 276 6.20 20.36 -19.89
CA GLU A 276 7.08 21.47 -20.27
C GLU A 276 6.51 22.85 -19.94
N SER A 277 5.22 23.07 -20.24
CA SER A 277 4.58 24.39 -20.15
C SER A 277 4.00 24.73 -18.76
N ILE A 278 3.82 23.74 -17.88
CA ILE A 278 3.20 23.94 -16.55
C ILE A 278 4.17 23.57 -15.42
N VAL A 279 4.75 22.36 -15.46
CA VAL A 279 5.52 21.82 -14.33
C VAL A 279 6.81 22.61 -14.13
N PHE A 280 7.65 22.75 -15.17
CA PHE A 280 8.93 23.44 -15.02
C PHE A 280 8.80 24.93 -14.69
N PRO A 281 7.85 25.71 -15.26
CA PRO A 281 7.66 27.10 -14.86
C PRO A 281 7.30 27.27 -13.38
N ILE A 282 6.47 26.37 -12.81
CA ILE A 282 6.17 26.41 -11.37
C ILE A 282 7.40 26.04 -10.54
N LEU A 283 8.19 25.05 -10.96
CA LEU A 283 9.43 24.68 -10.28
C LEU A 283 10.48 25.79 -10.36
N ALA A 284 10.55 26.55 -11.45
CA ALA A 284 11.44 27.70 -11.56
C ALA A 284 11.15 28.78 -10.50
N LEU A 285 9.88 28.98 -10.14
CA LEU A 285 9.48 29.88 -9.05
C LEU A 285 9.83 29.33 -7.66
N ALA A 286 10.25 28.07 -7.55
CA ALA A 286 10.67 27.44 -6.31
C ALA A 286 12.20 27.34 -6.18
N GLU A 287 12.97 28.12 -6.94
CA GLU A 287 14.45 28.10 -6.85
C GLU A 287 14.99 28.93 -5.68
N ASP A 288 14.29 29.99 -5.28
CA ASP A 288 14.66 30.88 -4.18
C ASP A 288 13.47 31.14 -3.23
N ILE A 289 13.76 31.59 -2.00
CA ILE A 289 12.73 31.73 -0.96
C ILE A 289 11.70 32.82 -1.27
N ASN A 290 12.08 33.88 -1.99
CA ASN A 290 11.21 35.02 -2.27
C ASN A 290 10.24 34.67 -3.41
N SER A 291 10.73 34.01 -4.46
CA SER A 291 9.88 33.47 -5.52
C SER A 291 8.96 32.37 -5.00
N LEU A 292 9.45 31.51 -4.09
CA LEU A 292 8.65 30.48 -3.45
C LEU A 292 7.55 31.09 -2.58
N ASP A 293 7.87 32.13 -1.82
CA ASP A 293 6.89 32.90 -1.07
C ASP A 293 5.85 33.53 -1.99
N LYS A 294 6.26 34.13 -3.12
CA LYS A 294 5.30 34.63 -4.12
C LYS A 294 4.39 33.51 -4.65
N LEU A 295 4.94 32.35 -4.99
CA LEU A 295 4.16 31.20 -5.46
C LEU A 295 3.14 30.70 -4.42
N MET A 296 3.56 30.61 -3.16
CA MET A 296 2.76 30.04 -2.08
C MET A 296 1.79 31.06 -1.47
N ASN A 297 2.17 32.33 -1.42
CA ASN A 297 1.49 33.39 -0.67
C ASN A 297 0.96 34.56 -1.51
N GLY A 298 1.35 34.69 -2.79
CA GLY A 298 0.93 35.78 -3.68
C GLY A 298 -0.53 35.75 -4.15
N ASP A 299 -1.36 34.86 -3.61
CA ASP A 299 -2.76 34.63 -4.02
C ASP A 299 -2.91 34.54 -5.57
N LEU A 300 -3.43 35.58 -6.23
CA LEU A 300 -3.62 35.63 -7.69
C LEU A 300 -2.43 36.22 -8.47
N ASP A 301 -1.45 36.83 -7.81
CA ASP A 301 -0.16 37.22 -8.40
C ASP A 301 0.92 36.26 -7.89
N ASN A 302 0.74 34.97 -8.16
CA ASN A 302 1.67 33.91 -7.72
C ASN A 302 2.77 33.61 -8.77
N GLY A 303 2.88 34.44 -9.82
CA GLY A 303 3.89 34.30 -10.87
C GLY A 303 3.65 33.19 -11.90
N VAL A 304 2.55 32.43 -11.77
CA VAL A 304 2.20 31.37 -12.74
C VAL A 304 1.29 31.90 -13.85
N ASN A 305 1.11 31.10 -14.91
CA ASN A 305 0.25 31.45 -16.03
C ASN A 305 -1.21 31.71 -15.58
N ASP A 306 -1.84 32.76 -16.12
CA ASP A 306 -3.21 33.19 -15.80
C ASP A 306 -4.25 32.07 -15.94
N SER A 307 -4.04 31.12 -16.85
CA SER A 307 -4.97 30.00 -17.07
C SER A 307 -5.05 29.00 -15.91
N ILE A 308 -4.02 28.96 -15.04
CA ILE A 308 -3.91 27.97 -13.94
C ILE A 308 -3.72 28.60 -12.57
N LYS A 309 -3.54 29.92 -12.47
CA LYS A 309 -3.23 30.61 -11.21
C LYS A 309 -4.23 30.35 -10.09
N ASP A 310 -5.53 30.34 -10.41
CA ASP A 310 -6.60 30.09 -9.42
C ASP A 310 -6.51 28.66 -8.88
N LYS A 311 -6.16 27.68 -9.73
CA LYS A 311 -6.00 26.28 -9.34
C LYS A 311 -4.77 26.08 -8.45
N VAL A 312 -3.66 26.72 -8.80
CA VAL A 312 -2.44 26.72 -7.97
C VAL A 312 -2.74 27.34 -6.60
N ALA A 313 -3.36 28.54 -6.57
CA ALA A 313 -3.75 29.21 -5.33
C ALA A 313 -4.70 28.35 -4.48
N ALA A 314 -5.70 27.71 -5.10
CA ALA A 314 -6.59 26.79 -4.40
C ALA A 314 -5.84 25.60 -3.78
N LYS A 315 -4.84 25.04 -4.45
CA LYS A 315 -4.02 23.96 -3.89
C LYS A 315 -3.13 24.43 -2.73
N MET A 316 -2.54 25.62 -2.82
CA MET A 316 -1.76 26.19 -1.70
C MET A 316 -2.63 26.51 -0.47
N ASN A 317 -3.92 26.77 -0.68
CA ASN A 317 -4.90 26.97 0.40
C ASN A 317 -5.37 25.67 1.06
N ILE A 318 -5.01 24.48 0.56
CA ILE A 318 -5.41 23.20 1.16
C ILE A 318 -4.22 22.62 1.95
N GLY A 319 -4.22 22.84 3.25
CA GLY A 319 -3.35 22.08 4.18
C GLY A 319 -1.88 22.52 4.28
N LEU A 320 -1.47 23.57 3.56
CA LEU A 320 -0.09 24.10 3.58
C LEU A 320 0.08 25.38 4.42
N PHE A 321 -0.92 25.77 5.22
CA PHE A 321 -0.92 26.99 6.03
C PHE A 321 0.31 27.18 6.91
N ARG A 322 0.83 26.09 7.50
CA ARG A 322 2.01 26.12 8.38
C ARG A 322 3.28 26.34 7.55
N GLN A 323 3.45 25.63 6.44
CA GLN A 323 4.57 25.81 5.51
C GLN A 323 4.57 27.21 4.90
N ARG A 324 3.40 27.71 4.47
CA ARG A 324 3.20 29.06 3.95
C ARG A 324 3.68 30.13 4.92
N LEU A 325 3.35 29.98 6.21
CA LEU A 325 3.80 30.91 7.24
C LEU A 325 5.31 30.83 7.48
N ILE A 326 5.89 29.62 7.49
CA ILE A 326 7.34 29.42 7.61
C ILE A 326 8.05 30.09 6.43
N VAL A 327 7.59 29.85 5.20
CA VAL A 327 8.15 30.44 3.97
C VAL A 327 8.05 31.96 4.01
N ALA A 328 6.89 32.52 4.36
CA ALA A 328 6.71 33.97 4.50
C ALA A 328 7.69 34.59 5.50
N ARG A 329 7.93 33.91 6.63
CA ARG A 329 8.92 34.38 7.60
C ARG A 329 10.34 34.38 7.04
N LEU A 330 10.72 33.30 6.37
CA LEU A 330 12.06 33.14 5.80
C LEU A 330 12.32 34.13 4.66
N ALA A 331 11.29 34.45 3.87
CA ALA A 331 11.31 35.43 2.77
C ALA A 331 11.24 36.89 3.23
N ASN A 332 11.14 37.16 4.54
CA ASN A 332 10.89 38.50 5.08
C ASN A 332 9.64 39.19 4.50
N ASN A 333 8.57 38.43 4.24
CA ASN A 333 7.35 38.98 3.66
C ASN A 333 6.71 40.01 4.63
N SER A 334 6.39 41.21 4.13
CA SER A 334 5.75 42.29 4.89
C SER A 334 4.40 41.91 5.48
N ASP A 335 3.70 40.98 4.84
CA ASP A 335 2.34 40.55 5.19
C ASP A 335 2.34 39.35 6.15
N PHE A 336 3.52 38.99 6.70
CA PHE A 336 3.66 37.85 7.63
C PHE A 336 2.63 37.91 8.78
N GLU A 337 2.41 39.07 9.38
CA GLU A 337 1.47 39.22 10.49
C GLU A 337 0.01 39.07 10.05
N ASP A 338 -0.33 39.49 8.83
CA ASP A 338 -1.65 39.24 8.25
C ASP A 338 -1.86 37.76 7.96
N PHE A 339 -0.82 37.05 7.52
CA PHE A 339 -0.85 35.60 7.33
C PHE A 339 -1.01 34.83 8.64
N VAL A 340 -0.42 35.29 9.75
CA VAL A 340 -0.64 34.68 11.08
C VAL A 340 -2.14 34.64 11.41
N ILE A 341 -2.88 35.69 11.06
CA ILE A 341 -4.32 35.80 11.30
C ILE A 341 -5.10 34.99 10.25
N LYS A 342 -4.80 35.18 8.96
CA LYS A 342 -5.49 34.53 7.83
C LYS A 342 -5.42 33.01 7.89
N PHE A 343 -4.28 32.46 8.31
CA PHE A 343 -4.02 31.02 8.30
C PHE A 343 -4.27 30.32 9.64
N LYS A 344 -4.68 31.06 10.70
CA LYS A 344 -4.94 30.46 12.02
C LYS A 344 -6.02 29.37 11.90
N PRO A 345 -5.74 28.12 12.33
CA PRO A 345 -6.73 27.06 12.30
C PRO A 345 -7.91 27.40 13.22
N LYS A 346 -9.13 26.99 12.84
CA LYS A 346 -10.34 27.24 13.63
C LYS A 346 -10.68 26.11 14.61
N ALA A 347 -10.22 24.88 14.34
CA ALA A 347 -10.39 23.69 15.17
C ALA A 347 -9.53 22.53 14.60
N PRO A 348 -9.25 21.47 15.37
CA PRO A 348 -9.43 21.34 16.83
C PRO A 348 -8.43 22.17 17.65
N ASP A 349 -8.69 22.36 18.96
CA ASP A 349 -7.84 23.16 19.88
C ASP A 349 -6.36 22.78 19.85
N ALA A 350 -6.05 21.49 19.71
CA ALA A 350 -4.68 21.00 19.59
C ALA A 350 -3.92 21.62 18.40
N LEU A 351 -4.61 21.90 17.27
CA LEU A 351 -4.00 22.60 16.14
C LEU A 351 -3.82 24.09 16.42
N ILE A 352 -4.71 24.70 17.19
CA ILE A 352 -4.62 26.10 17.60
C ILE A 352 -3.41 26.29 18.52
N THR A 353 -3.25 25.42 19.51
CA THR A 353 -2.11 25.46 20.43
C THR A 353 -0.79 25.23 19.69
N GLN A 354 -0.72 24.24 18.79
CA GLN A 354 0.48 24.01 17.97
C GLN A 354 0.78 25.21 17.06
N TRP A 355 -0.26 25.86 16.50
CA TRP A 355 -0.12 27.09 15.72
C TRP A 355 0.49 28.22 16.54
N GLU A 356 0.04 28.43 17.77
CA GLU A 356 0.58 29.47 18.65
C GLU A 356 2.05 29.25 19.01
N TYR A 357 2.44 27.99 19.26
CA TYR A 357 3.86 27.66 19.45
C TYR A 357 4.70 27.91 18.19
N LEU A 358 4.18 27.55 17.02
CA LEU A 358 4.85 27.82 15.74
C LEU A 358 5.04 29.32 15.52
N VAL A 359 3.98 30.11 15.68
CA VAL A 359 4.02 31.57 15.48
C VAL A 359 5.02 32.24 16.42
N ASN A 360 5.01 31.89 17.70
CA ASN A 360 5.93 32.47 18.68
C ASN A 360 7.38 32.14 18.33
N TYR A 361 7.65 30.88 17.96
CA TYR A 361 8.97 30.45 17.51
C TYR A 361 9.42 31.20 16.24
N LEU A 362 8.54 31.35 15.25
CA LEU A 362 8.85 32.08 14.01
C LEU A 362 9.15 33.56 14.26
N ARG A 363 8.49 34.19 15.23
CA ARG A 363 8.74 35.60 15.59
C ARG A 363 10.02 35.79 16.38
N GLN A 364 10.30 34.90 17.32
CA GLN A 364 11.36 35.10 18.32
C GLN A 364 12.70 34.49 17.88
N GLU A 365 12.67 33.30 17.30
CA GLU A 365 13.87 32.48 17.07
C GLU A 365 14.28 32.43 15.59
N ILE A 366 13.33 32.58 14.67
CA ILE A 366 13.59 32.53 13.23
C ILE A 366 13.72 33.94 12.65
N LYS A 367 14.85 34.20 11.99
CA LYS A 367 15.10 35.42 11.20
C LYS A 367 14.88 35.15 9.70
N PRO A 368 14.72 36.17 8.86
CA PRO A 368 14.81 36.01 7.41
C PRO A 368 16.12 35.36 6.98
N ILE A 369 16.08 34.57 5.89
CA ILE A 369 17.23 33.76 5.47
C ILE A 369 18.45 34.61 5.09
N GLU A 370 18.23 35.82 4.57
CA GLU A 370 19.28 36.77 4.19
C GLU A 370 20.08 37.30 5.39
N GLN A 371 19.52 37.17 6.60
CA GLN A 371 20.15 37.65 7.85
C GLN A 371 20.91 36.55 8.58
N TRP A 372 21.07 35.37 7.98
CA TRP A 372 21.63 34.21 8.67
C TRP A 372 23.15 34.19 8.58
N PRO A 373 23.85 33.92 9.70
CA PRO A 373 25.27 33.64 9.66
C PRO A 373 25.53 32.30 8.95
N GLU A 374 26.73 32.16 8.40
CA GLU A 374 27.21 30.89 7.86
C GLU A 374 27.12 29.79 8.94
N GLY A 375 26.61 28.61 8.57
CA GLY A 375 26.44 27.49 9.50
C GLY A 375 25.18 27.52 10.38
N PHE A 376 24.31 28.53 10.26
CA PHE A 376 23.06 28.59 11.03
C PHE A 376 22.18 27.35 10.84
N LEU A 377 22.08 26.81 9.62
CA LEU A 377 21.30 25.61 9.35
C LEU A 377 21.81 24.40 10.16
N THR A 378 23.12 24.23 10.23
CA THR A 378 23.77 23.18 11.03
C THR A 378 23.50 23.38 12.52
N GLN A 379 23.60 24.62 13.00
CA GLN A 379 23.26 24.94 14.39
C GLN A 379 21.79 24.61 14.70
N LEU A 380 20.88 25.07 13.86
CA LEU A 380 19.45 24.80 14.01
C LEU A 380 19.14 23.30 13.99
N GLN A 381 19.83 22.54 13.14
CA GLN A 381 19.72 21.09 13.09
C GLN A 381 20.16 20.47 14.42
N ASN A 382 21.28 20.90 14.98
CA ASN A 382 21.78 20.42 16.27
C ASN A 382 20.85 20.80 17.44
N ASP A 383 20.23 21.99 17.39
CA ASP A 383 19.29 22.45 18.42
C ASP A 383 17.98 21.67 18.38
N ILE A 384 17.52 21.26 17.20
CA ILE A 384 16.29 20.48 17.02
C ILE A 384 16.53 18.98 17.25
N LEU A 385 17.71 18.48 16.85
CA LEU A 385 18.12 17.09 16.96
C LEU A 385 19.39 16.98 17.83
N PRO A 386 19.30 17.25 19.14
CA PRO A 386 20.46 17.16 20.00
C PRO A 386 20.98 15.72 20.04
N ASN A 387 22.30 15.55 20.19
CA ASN A 387 22.96 14.24 20.18
C ASN A 387 22.66 13.41 18.92
N SER A 388 22.54 14.04 17.75
CA SER A 388 22.37 13.35 16.46
C SER A 388 23.67 13.22 15.65
N GLU A 389 24.82 13.61 16.20
CA GLU A 389 26.11 13.47 15.50
C GLU A 389 26.38 11.99 15.18
N GLY A 390 26.66 11.71 13.90
CA GLY A 390 26.81 10.33 13.41
C GLY A 390 25.52 9.50 13.39
N PHE A 391 24.37 10.09 13.75
CA PHE A 391 23.09 9.40 13.70
C PHE A 391 22.57 9.37 12.25
N PRO A 392 22.07 8.22 11.75
CA PRO A 392 21.54 8.11 10.40
C PRO A 392 20.42 9.11 10.09
N THR A 393 20.56 9.81 8.97
CA THR A 393 19.56 10.77 8.45
C THR A 393 18.73 10.20 7.31
N THR A 394 19.13 9.07 6.74
CA THR A 394 18.42 8.36 5.67
C THR A 394 17.90 7.01 6.17
N LYS A 395 16.91 6.49 5.44
CA LYS A 395 16.12 5.33 5.83
C LYS A 395 16.95 4.05 5.94
N GLU A 396 17.77 3.75 4.93
CA GLU A 396 18.53 2.49 4.85
C GLU A 396 19.61 2.39 5.93
N PRO A 397 20.47 3.40 6.16
CA PRO A 397 21.45 3.35 7.24
C PRO A 397 20.79 3.35 8.62
N PHE A 398 19.66 4.04 8.80
CA PHE A 398 18.89 3.98 10.05
C PHE A 398 18.37 2.57 10.32
N ARG A 399 17.84 1.89 9.30
CA ARG A 399 17.35 0.51 9.40
C ARG A 399 18.44 -0.46 9.81
N GLU A 400 19.60 -0.39 9.16
CA GLU A 400 20.71 -1.29 9.49
C GLU A 400 21.26 -1.00 10.90
N LEU A 401 21.33 0.28 11.32
CA LEU A 401 21.66 0.62 12.70
C LEU A 401 20.66 0.00 13.68
N LEU A 402 19.36 0.17 13.44
CA LEU A 402 18.30 -0.30 14.32
C LEU A 402 18.29 -1.84 14.41
N LYS A 403 18.42 -2.53 13.28
CA LYS A 403 18.53 -3.98 13.19
C LYS A 403 19.76 -4.51 13.94
N THR A 404 20.89 -3.81 13.81
CA THR A 404 22.14 -4.17 14.51
C THR A 404 21.97 -4.00 16.02
N LYS A 405 21.51 -2.83 16.47
CA LYS A 405 21.40 -2.52 17.92
C LYS A 405 20.37 -3.38 18.64
N ILE A 406 19.23 -3.64 18.00
CA ILE A 406 18.24 -4.57 18.59
C ILE A 406 18.76 -6.00 18.51
N GLY A 407 19.43 -6.39 17.42
CA GLY A 407 20.06 -7.71 17.27
C GLY A 407 21.07 -8.01 18.37
N GLU A 408 21.99 -7.08 18.64
CA GLU A 408 22.96 -7.13 19.74
C GLU A 408 22.24 -7.28 21.09
N LEU A 409 21.17 -6.51 21.32
CA LEU A 409 20.44 -6.56 22.59
C LEU A 409 19.75 -7.91 22.82
N VAL A 410 19.15 -8.49 21.78
CA VAL A 410 18.33 -9.71 21.92
C VAL A 410 19.15 -11.00 21.79
N SER A 411 20.34 -10.94 21.19
CA SER A 411 21.23 -12.10 21.10
C SER A 411 21.67 -12.61 22.47
N ASP A 412 21.83 -11.70 23.43
CA ASP A 412 22.13 -12.04 24.84
C ASP A 412 21.06 -12.93 25.48
N TYR A 413 19.85 -12.94 24.92
CA TYR A 413 18.70 -13.73 25.38
C TYR A 413 18.41 -14.94 24.49
N GLY A 414 19.32 -15.26 23.55
CA GLY A 414 19.20 -16.41 22.65
C GLY A 414 18.25 -16.22 21.47
N PHE A 415 17.84 -14.98 21.17
CA PHE A 415 17.09 -14.67 19.96
C PHE A 415 18.03 -14.54 18.75
N VAL A 416 17.61 -15.10 17.63
CA VAL A 416 18.31 -14.97 16.35
C VAL A 416 17.44 -14.17 15.40
N GLN A 417 18.05 -13.33 14.57
CA GLN A 417 17.33 -12.60 13.55
C GLN A 417 16.60 -13.56 12.60
N ALA A 418 15.31 -13.28 12.41
CA ALA A 418 14.47 -13.94 11.41
C ALA A 418 14.21 -13.00 10.23
N GLU A 419 13.22 -13.32 9.43
CA GLU A 419 12.82 -12.52 8.26
C GLU A 419 12.32 -11.13 8.66
N SER A 420 12.89 -10.08 8.05
CA SER A 420 12.37 -8.72 8.11
C SER A 420 11.31 -8.54 7.03
N VAL A 421 10.11 -8.09 7.42
CA VAL A 421 9.02 -7.82 6.46
C VAL A 421 8.97 -6.32 6.18
N GLU A 422 8.96 -5.97 4.89
CA GLU A 422 8.78 -4.59 4.42
C GLU A 422 7.48 -4.47 3.62
N ASN A 423 6.68 -3.46 3.95
CA ASN A 423 5.54 -3.07 3.14
C ASN A 423 5.29 -1.56 3.31
N SER A 424 5.25 -0.81 2.20
CA SER A 424 4.71 0.57 2.09
C SER A 424 4.94 1.47 3.32
N GLY A 425 6.21 1.79 3.60
CA GLY A 425 6.57 2.71 4.71
C GLY A 425 6.56 2.06 6.09
N ARG A 426 6.39 0.75 6.19
CA ARG A 426 6.51 -0.01 7.44
C ARG A 426 7.65 -1.01 7.34
N PHE A 427 8.51 -0.99 8.35
CA PHE A 427 9.62 -1.92 8.52
C PHE A 427 9.42 -2.71 9.81
N ILE A 428 9.38 -4.04 9.70
CA ILE A 428 9.17 -4.94 10.83
C ILE A 428 10.43 -5.78 11.00
N MET A 429 11.13 -5.59 12.11
CA MET A 429 12.24 -6.46 12.50
C MET A 429 11.69 -7.61 13.33
N ARG A 430 12.00 -8.84 12.96
CA ARG A 430 11.56 -10.04 13.69
C ARG A 430 12.78 -10.84 14.15
N TYR A 431 12.74 -11.24 15.41
CA TYR A 431 13.74 -12.09 16.03
C TYR A 431 13.03 -13.30 16.65
N CYS A 432 13.61 -14.49 16.50
CA CYS A 432 13.01 -15.75 16.94
C CYS A 432 13.94 -16.49 17.90
N LYS A 433 13.37 -17.09 18.94
CA LYS A 433 14.04 -18.06 19.82
C LYS A 433 13.24 -19.36 19.80
N THR A 434 13.91 -20.47 19.50
CA THR A 434 13.29 -21.80 19.62
C THR A 434 13.36 -22.25 21.08
N ILE A 435 12.26 -22.77 21.60
CA ILE A 435 12.18 -23.41 22.91
C ILE A 435 11.71 -24.86 22.75
N ASN A 436 11.87 -25.69 23.77
CA ASN A 436 11.65 -27.14 23.67
C ASN A 436 10.28 -27.53 23.11
N MET A 437 9.25 -26.71 23.39
CA MET A 437 7.86 -27.01 23.01
C MET A 437 7.28 -25.94 22.07
N GLY A 438 8.11 -25.09 21.46
CA GLY A 438 7.57 -23.96 20.70
C GLY A 438 8.58 -22.95 20.16
N LYS A 439 8.07 -21.77 19.81
CA LYS A 439 8.85 -20.63 19.33
C LYS A 439 8.37 -19.34 19.97
N LEU A 440 9.33 -18.50 20.35
CA LEU A 440 9.12 -17.13 20.79
C LEU A 440 9.53 -16.19 19.65
N MET A 441 8.75 -15.15 19.40
CA MET A 441 9.05 -14.16 18.35
C MET A 441 8.89 -12.75 18.89
N LEU A 442 9.96 -11.98 18.89
CA LEU A 442 9.93 -10.54 19.14
C LEU A 442 9.84 -9.80 17.81
N SER A 443 8.90 -8.88 17.67
CA SER A 443 8.74 -8.05 16.48
C SER A 443 8.69 -6.57 16.87
N VAL A 444 9.58 -5.76 16.30
CA VAL A 444 9.58 -4.30 16.50
C VAL A 444 9.06 -3.65 15.22
N PHE A 445 7.98 -2.89 15.36
CA PHE A 445 7.30 -2.24 14.25
C PHE A 445 7.76 -0.79 14.18
N CYS A 446 8.56 -0.51 13.16
CA CYS A 446 8.98 0.84 12.82
C CYS A 446 8.15 1.31 11.62
N GLU A 447 7.44 2.42 11.80
CA GLU A 447 6.74 3.10 10.73
C GLU A 447 7.60 4.29 10.30
N ASP A 448 7.97 4.29 9.03
CA ASP A 448 8.57 5.43 8.35
C ASP A 448 7.43 6.36 7.90
N VAL A 449 6.94 7.14 8.86
CA VAL A 449 5.90 8.14 8.59
C VAL A 449 6.62 9.40 8.15
N HIS A 450 6.76 9.58 6.82
CA HIS A 450 7.33 10.78 6.20
C HIS A 450 8.74 11.15 6.72
N ASN A 451 9.65 10.18 6.82
CA ASN A 451 11.03 10.29 7.32
C ASN A 451 11.17 10.51 8.84
N ASP A 452 10.10 10.33 9.61
CA ASP A 452 10.14 10.26 11.06
C ASP A 452 10.05 8.79 11.49
N ASN A 453 11.16 8.22 11.95
CA ASN A 453 11.19 6.84 12.44
C ASN A 453 10.36 6.71 13.71
N PHE A 454 9.16 6.16 13.60
CA PHE A 454 8.20 6.02 14.69
C PHE A 454 8.07 4.56 15.11
N ILE A 455 8.22 4.27 16.40
CA ILE A 455 7.98 2.92 16.92
C ILE A 455 6.52 2.81 17.31
N SER A 456 5.73 2.15 16.46
CA SER A 456 4.28 2.04 16.67
C SER A 456 3.92 0.97 17.70
N GLN A 457 4.67 -0.13 17.72
CA GLN A 457 4.48 -1.20 18.69
C GLN A 457 5.70 -2.14 18.75
N ILE A 458 5.85 -2.79 19.89
CA ILE A 458 6.72 -3.95 20.11
C ILE A 458 5.79 -5.12 20.40
N ARG A 459 5.90 -6.19 19.63
CA ARG A 459 5.06 -7.38 19.74
C ARG A 459 5.90 -8.56 20.16
N LEU A 460 5.43 -9.29 21.16
CA LEU A 460 5.92 -10.60 21.50
C LEU A 460 4.88 -11.65 21.10
N ASN A 461 5.29 -12.70 20.39
CA ASN A 461 4.42 -13.81 20.03
C ASN A 461 4.99 -15.12 20.58
N ILE A 462 4.13 -15.93 21.20
CA ILE A 462 4.47 -17.21 21.81
C ILE A 462 3.65 -18.28 21.11
N LYS A 463 4.34 -19.18 20.40
CA LYS A 463 3.75 -20.36 19.77
C LYS A 463 4.22 -21.61 20.48
N GLU A 464 3.42 -22.11 21.41
CA GLU A 464 3.65 -23.40 22.06
C GLU A 464 2.77 -24.47 21.38
N TYR A 465 3.39 -25.59 21.01
CA TYR A 465 2.78 -26.57 20.12
C TYR A 465 1.64 -27.35 20.78
N ASN A 466 1.73 -27.66 22.08
CA ASN A 466 0.69 -28.39 22.79
C ASN A 466 -0.58 -27.54 22.96
N MET A 467 -0.42 -26.27 23.31
CA MET A 467 -1.50 -25.29 23.42
C MET A 467 -2.24 -25.11 22.11
N ILE A 468 -1.50 -24.94 21.00
CA ILE A 468 -2.09 -24.83 19.66
C ILE A 468 -2.78 -26.14 19.27
N ALA A 469 -2.18 -27.30 19.55
CA ALA A 469 -2.78 -28.60 19.23
C ALA A 469 -4.07 -28.85 20.02
N ILE A 470 -4.12 -28.47 21.31
CA ILE A 470 -5.32 -28.57 22.15
C ILE A 470 -6.41 -27.65 21.63
N ALA A 471 -6.07 -26.40 21.32
CA ALA A 471 -7.01 -25.46 20.74
C ALA A 471 -7.57 -25.94 19.39
N LYS A 472 -6.70 -26.48 18.51
CA LYS A 472 -7.10 -27.10 17.24
C LYS A 472 -7.95 -28.33 17.43
N LYS A 473 -7.62 -29.23 18.35
CA LYS A 473 -8.40 -30.45 18.57
C LYS A 473 -9.76 -30.14 19.19
N ALA A 474 -9.81 -29.07 19.98
CA ALA A 474 -11.05 -28.55 20.52
C ALA A 474 -11.96 -27.92 19.45
N ASN A 475 -11.49 -27.63 18.22
CA ASN A 475 -12.17 -26.97 17.08
C ASN A 475 -13.69 -26.72 17.23
N PHE A 476 -14.08 -25.69 17.99
CA PHE A 476 -15.50 -25.44 18.24
C PHE A 476 -16.18 -24.50 17.21
N SER A 477 -15.46 -24.00 16.19
CA SER A 477 -16.02 -23.45 14.94
C SER A 477 -14.92 -23.31 13.86
N ALA A 478 -15.23 -23.65 12.60
CA ALA A 478 -14.28 -23.63 11.48
C ALA A 478 -13.71 -22.23 11.13
N ASP A 479 -14.34 -21.15 11.60
CA ASP A 479 -13.99 -19.77 11.25
C ASP A 479 -12.96 -19.12 12.22
N VAL A 480 -12.28 -19.90 13.07
CA VAL A 480 -11.38 -19.39 14.12
C VAL A 480 -9.95 -19.90 13.92
N GLU A 481 -9.04 -18.99 13.56
CA GLU A 481 -7.62 -19.30 13.32
C GLU A 481 -6.80 -19.40 14.62
N TRP A 482 -6.70 -20.62 15.18
CA TRP A 482 -5.90 -20.91 16.38
C TRP A 482 -4.37 -20.91 16.14
N ASP A 483 -3.90 -20.76 14.91
CA ASP A 483 -2.47 -20.84 14.54
C ASP A 483 -1.59 -19.67 15.01
N SER A 484 -2.23 -18.64 15.57
CA SER A 484 -1.58 -17.39 15.94
C SER A 484 -0.80 -17.43 17.26
N GLY A 485 -1.11 -18.39 18.15
CA GLY A 485 -0.54 -18.44 19.51
C GLY A 485 -0.93 -17.23 20.36
N ILE A 486 -0.12 -16.92 21.38
CA ILE A 486 -0.31 -15.72 22.22
C ILE A 486 0.42 -14.53 21.60
N VAL A 487 -0.19 -13.35 21.69
CA VAL A 487 0.41 -12.09 21.27
C VAL A 487 0.37 -11.11 22.44
N LEU A 488 1.53 -10.62 22.88
CA LEU A 488 1.66 -9.49 23.80
C LEU A 488 2.15 -8.26 23.04
N ILE A 489 1.62 -7.07 23.35
CA ILE A 489 1.86 -5.82 22.63
C ILE A 489 2.22 -4.72 23.64
N SER A 490 3.42 -4.17 23.50
CA SER A 490 3.80 -2.90 24.12
C SER A 490 3.68 -1.79 23.08
N LYS A 491 2.95 -0.71 23.39
CA LYS A 491 2.83 0.48 22.55
C LYS A 491 3.57 1.63 23.23
N PRO A 492 4.87 1.84 22.94
CA PRO A 492 5.58 2.98 23.49
C PRO A 492 4.91 4.26 22.97
N LYS A 493 4.20 4.98 23.85
CA LYS A 493 3.38 6.13 23.45
C LYS A 493 4.27 7.21 22.83
N ASN A 494 4.06 7.51 21.55
CA ASN A 494 4.74 8.60 20.83
C ASN A 494 6.28 8.50 20.78
N LEU A 495 6.87 7.30 20.76
CA LEU A 495 8.33 7.18 20.68
C LEU A 495 8.83 7.41 19.25
N TYR A 496 9.50 8.54 19.06
CA TYR A 496 10.18 8.93 17.83
C TYR A 496 11.66 8.73 17.97
N ILE A 497 12.29 8.09 16.99
CA ILE A 497 13.72 7.81 16.99
C ILE A 497 14.41 8.78 16.03
N TYR A 498 15.06 9.79 16.60
CA TYR A 498 15.69 10.87 15.82
C TYR A 498 17.10 11.24 16.30
N ASN A 499 17.59 10.59 17.35
CA ASN A 499 18.94 10.75 17.88
C ASN A 499 19.33 9.52 18.73
N TRP A 500 20.57 9.52 19.23
CA TRP A 500 21.07 8.45 20.09
C TRP A 500 20.28 8.31 21.40
N THR A 501 19.80 9.40 21.96
CA THR A 501 19.02 9.40 23.22
C THR A 501 17.72 8.60 23.08
N THR A 502 16.92 8.91 22.05
CA THR A 502 15.63 8.24 21.79
C THR A 502 15.81 6.80 21.31
N LEU A 503 16.91 6.49 20.62
CA LEU A 503 17.28 5.10 20.32
C LEU A 503 17.58 4.32 21.61
N ASN A 504 18.34 4.89 22.55
CA ASN A 504 18.64 4.24 23.83
C ASN A 504 17.38 4.07 24.69
N GLU A 505 16.43 5.00 24.62
CA GLU A 505 15.11 4.85 25.24
C GLU A 505 14.36 3.64 24.67
N LEU A 506 14.34 3.45 23.35
CA LEU A 506 13.77 2.25 22.73
C LEU A 506 14.45 0.97 23.23
N LEU A 507 15.78 0.92 23.26
CA LEU A 507 16.51 -0.25 23.73
C LEU A 507 16.19 -0.56 25.20
N SER A 508 16.04 0.48 26.03
CA SER A 508 15.64 0.35 27.42
C SER A 508 14.22 -0.20 27.55
N ILE A 509 13.26 0.28 26.74
CA ILE A 509 11.89 -0.22 26.70
C ILE A 509 11.84 -1.70 26.27
N ILE A 510 12.61 -2.09 25.26
CA ILE A 510 12.70 -3.50 24.83
C ILE A 510 13.22 -4.36 25.97
N LYS A 511 14.27 -3.89 26.67
CA LYS A 511 14.89 -4.60 27.79
C LYS A 511 13.94 -4.71 28.99
N GLU A 512 13.32 -3.62 29.42
CA GLU A 512 12.49 -3.55 30.63
C GLU A 512 11.11 -4.18 30.46
N ILE A 513 10.56 -4.22 29.25
CA ILE A 513 9.21 -4.73 29.02
C ILE A 513 9.27 -6.10 28.35
N ALA A 514 9.80 -6.16 27.12
CA ALA A 514 9.66 -7.36 26.30
C ALA A 514 10.58 -8.50 26.79
N LEU A 515 11.81 -8.18 27.19
CA LEU A 515 12.77 -9.20 27.63
C LEU A 515 12.53 -9.66 29.08
N ILE A 516 12.05 -8.79 29.97
CA ILE A 516 11.61 -9.21 31.32
C ILE A 516 10.43 -10.21 31.23
N TRP A 517 9.47 -9.98 30.32
CA TRP A 517 8.38 -10.95 30.11
C TRP A 517 8.88 -12.32 29.65
N LEU A 518 10.01 -12.37 28.93
CA LEU A 518 10.55 -13.61 28.40
C LEU A 518 11.50 -14.34 29.36
N ASP A 519 11.87 -13.71 30.47
CA ASP A 519 12.73 -14.30 31.45
C ASP A 519 12.05 -15.50 32.14
N GLY A 520 12.64 -16.68 31.96
CA GLY A 520 12.11 -17.96 32.43
C GLY A 520 11.01 -18.58 31.57
N VAL A 521 10.75 -18.09 30.35
CA VAL A 521 9.77 -18.67 29.41
C VAL A 521 10.44 -19.68 28.47
N ASP A 522 10.95 -20.78 29.04
CA ASP A 522 11.60 -21.86 28.27
C ASP A 522 10.72 -23.13 28.15
N ASP A 523 9.69 -23.24 29.00
CA ASP A 523 8.76 -24.36 29.05
C ASP A 523 7.32 -23.92 29.39
N ILE A 524 6.42 -24.89 29.50
CA ILE A 524 5.00 -24.64 29.78
C ILE A 524 4.75 -24.03 31.18
N LYS A 525 5.63 -24.27 32.16
CA LYS A 525 5.55 -23.61 33.49
C LYS A 525 5.93 -22.15 33.41
N GLY A 526 6.96 -21.82 32.63
CA GLY A 526 7.36 -20.44 32.35
C GLY A 526 6.24 -19.65 31.66
N ILE A 527 5.56 -20.27 30.70
CA ILE A 527 4.41 -19.67 30.01
C ILE A 527 3.23 -19.47 30.98
N ASP A 528 2.89 -20.47 31.81
CA ASP A 528 1.84 -20.31 32.82
C ASP A 528 2.17 -19.19 33.82
N ALA A 529 3.41 -19.10 34.29
CA ALA A 529 3.86 -18.02 35.19
C ALA A 529 3.78 -16.64 34.52
N LEU A 530 4.03 -16.55 33.21
CA LEU A 530 3.86 -15.31 32.47
C LEU A 530 2.39 -14.88 32.38
N LEU A 531 1.49 -15.81 32.05
CA LEU A 531 0.08 -15.51 31.82
C LEU A 531 -0.69 -15.35 33.13
N ASN A 532 -0.53 -16.30 34.05
CA ASN A 532 -1.31 -16.44 35.27
C ASN A 532 -0.57 -15.97 36.54
N GLY A 533 0.75 -15.73 36.49
CA GLY A 533 1.59 -15.40 37.65
C GLY A 533 1.86 -13.91 37.90
N GLY A 534 1.20 -13.00 37.18
CA GLY A 534 1.27 -11.55 37.47
C GLY A 534 2.49 -10.82 36.91
N LYS A 535 3.37 -11.47 36.11
CA LYS A 535 4.55 -10.84 35.48
C LYS A 535 4.22 -9.76 34.44
N VAL A 536 3.03 -9.79 33.83
CA VAL A 536 2.59 -8.81 32.83
C VAL A 536 1.68 -7.76 33.48
N ASP A 537 2.02 -6.49 33.31
CA ASP A 537 1.20 -5.35 33.77
C ASP A 537 -0.22 -5.42 33.16
N THR A 538 -1.23 -5.13 33.97
CA THR A 538 -2.63 -5.02 33.57
C THR A 538 -2.83 -4.13 32.35
N ALA A 539 -2.10 -3.01 32.23
CA ALA A 539 -2.20 -2.11 31.07
C ALA A 539 -1.74 -2.79 29.78
N ALA A 540 -0.59 -3.48 29.86
CA ALA A 540 -0.11 -4.33 28.77
C ALA A 540 -1.14 -5.41 28.48
N LYS A 541 -1.68 -6.13 29.47
CA LYS A 541 -2.73 -7.13 29.27
C LYS A 541 -3.94 -6.54 28.51
N THR A 542 -4.47 -5.37 28.91
CA THR A 542 -5.61 -4.69 28.23
C THR A 542 -5.37 -4.32 26.77
N ASP A 543 -4.21 -3.74 26.43
CA ASP A 543 -3.86 -3.39 25.05
C ASP A 543 -3.37 -4.60 24.22
N SER A 544 -2.95 -5.67 24.92
CA SER A 544 -2.36 -6.89 24.39
C SER A 544 -3.30 -8.07 24.31
N TYR A 545 -4.57 -7.97 24.71
CA TYR A 545 -5.50 -9.11 24.59
C TYR A 545 -5.77 -9.38 23.11
N GLY A 546 -4.81 -10.08 22.49
CA GLY A 546 -4.99 -10.77 21.24
C GLY A 546 -6.18 -11.70 21.35
N TYR A 547 -6.75 -11.98 20.19
CA TYR A 547 -7.98 -12.70 19.91
C TYR A 547 -8.28 -13.98 20.75
N PHE A 548 -7.33 -14.54 21.53
CA PHE A 548 -7.44 -15.82 22.27
C PHE A 548 -6.71 -15.90 23.62
N TYR A 549 -6.30 -14.78 24.23
CA TYR A 549 -5.48 -14.81 25.47
C TYR A 549 -6.09 -15.69 26.58
N ASP A 550 -7.37 -15.48 26.89
CA ASP A 550 -8.06 -16.17 27.99
C ASP A 550 -8.06 -17.71 27.79
N PHE A 551 -8.22 -18.17 26.55
CA PHE A 551 -8.22 -19.60 26.21
C PHE A 551 -6.85 -20.22 26.46
N TYR A 552 -5.80 -19.53 26.00
CA TYR A 552 -4.43 -20.01 26.17
C TYR A 552 -3.94 -19.95 27.63
N ALA A 553 -4.37 -18.94 28.40
CA ALA A 553 -4.14 -18.87 29.84
C ALA A 553 -4.78 -20.06 30.59
N LEU A 554 -5.99 -20.47 30.19
CA LEU A 554 -6.64 -21.64 30.79
C LEU A 554 -6.00 -22.97 30.36
N ILE A 555 -5.64 -23.11 29.08
CA ILE A 555 -4.97 -24.31 28.56
C ILE A 555 -3.62 -24.51 29.25
N THR A 556 -2.83 -23.45 29.42
CA THR A 556 -1.53 -23.50 30.12
C THR A 556 -1.69 -23.90 31.57
N ALA A 557 -2.63 -23.27 32.29
CA ALA A 557 -2.96 -23.63 33.67
C ALA A 557 -3.29 -25.12 33.80
N ARG A 558 -4.05 -25.68 32.84
CA ARG A 558 -4.34 -27.12 32.84
C ARG A 558 -3.07 -27.96 32.61
N LEU A 559 -2.24 -27.60 31.64
CA LEU A 559 -1.06 -28.37 31.26
C LEU A 559 -0.01 -28.44 32.38
N VAL A 560 0.08 -27.41 33.23
CA VAL A 560 1.02 -27.40 34.36
C VAL A 560 0.41 -27.90 35.67
N ASN A 561 -0.85 -28.36 35.65
CA ASN A 561 -1.62 -28.69 36.84
C ASN A 561 -1.68 -27.54 37.87
N ASN A 562 -1.93 -26.31 37.38
CA ASN A 562 -2.00 -25.12 38.22
C ASN A 562 -3.15 -25.28 39.24
N PRO A 563 -2.89 -25.12 40.56
CA PRO A 563 -3.92 -25.28 41.59
C PRO A 563 -5.09 -24.30 41.45
N ASN A 564 -4.87 -23.17 40.79
CA ASN A 564 -5.89 -22.15 40.55
C ASN A 564 -6.70 -22.40 39.28
N PHE A 565 -6.54 -23.54 38.58
CA PHE A 565 -7.23 -23.83 37.32
C PHE A 565 -8.76 -23.63 37.42
N GLU A 566 -9.38 -24.09 38.50
CA GLU A 566 -10.84 -23.97 38.69
C GLU A 566 -11.29 -22.53 38.89
N GLU A 567 -10.49 -21.71 39.61
CA GLU A 567 -10.74 -20.28 39.78
C GLU A 567 -10.53 -19.51 38.48
N LEU A 568 -9.48 -19.84 37.72
CA LEU A 568 -9.18 -19.26 36.42
C LEU A 568 -10.29 -19.58 35.40
N ALA A 569 -10.83 -20.81 35.40
CA ALA A 569 -11.93 -21.20 34.52
C ALA A 569 -13.20 -20.35 34.70
N VAL A 570 -13.45 -19.91 35.93
CA VAL A 570 -14.56 -19.00 36.27
C VAL A 570 -14.20 -17.56 35.93
N THR A 571 -13.04 -17.09 36.38
CA THR A 571 -12.64 -15.68 36.28
C THR A 571 -12.44 -15.26 34.83
N LEU A 572 -11.69 -16.04 34.04
CA LEU A 572 -11.45 -15.77 32.63
C LEU A 572 -12.70 -16.00 31.74
N GLY A 573 -13.67 -16.75 32.25
CA GLY A 573 -14.94 -17.06 31.56
C GLY A 573 -16.06 -16.05 31.81
N THR A 574 -15.86 -15.10 32.72
CA THR A 574 -16.89 -14.12 33.09
C THR A 574 -16.72 -12.85 32.27
N TYR A 575 -17.73 -12.53 31.46
CA TYR A 575 -17.74 -11.36 30.58
C TYR A 575 -18.79 -10.36 31.07
N ASP A 576 -18.41 -9.43 31.95
CA ASP A 576 -19.27 -8.31 32.36
C ASP A 576 -18.77 -6.97 31.79
N ALA A 577 -19.58 -5.92 31.92
CA ALA A 577 -19.28 -4.59 31.38
C ALA A 577 -18.04 -3.93 32.02
N SER A 578 -17.60 -4.40 33.19
CA SER A 578 -16.46 -3.90 33.98
C SER A 578 -15.17 -4.70 33.79
N THR A 579 -15.23 -5.90 33.23
CA THR A 579 -14.05 -6.73 32.95
C THR A 579 -13.31 -6.30 31.69
N SER A 580 -11.98 -6.41 31.71
CA SER A 580 -11.08 -6.10 30.57
C SER A 580 -11.06 -7.15 29.45
N HIS A 581 -11.92 -8.18 29.51
CA HIS A 581 -11.92 -9.31 28.58
C HIS A 581 -12.66 -8.94 27.27
N TYR A 582 -11.89 -8.45 26.29
CA TYR A 582 -12.38 -7.71 25.12
C TYR A 582 -13.31 -8.50 24.17
N TRP A 583 -13.19 -9.83 24.04
CA TRP A 583 -13.88 -10.60 22.98
C TRP A 583 -15.18 -11.31 23.39
N GLY A 584 -15.27 -11.90 24.59
CA GLY A 584 -16.54 -12.51 25.03
C GLY A 584 -17.68 -11.49 25.19
N LYS A 585 -17.33 -10.20 25.28
CA LYS A 585 -18.27 -9.08 25.27
C LYS A 585 -18.95 -8.83 23.91
N TYR A 586 -18.27 -9.11 22.79
CA TYR A 586 -18.73 -8.77 21.44
C TYR A 586 -18.83 -9.96 20.47
N ASN A 587 -18.46 -11.17 20.88
CA ASN A 587 -18.50 -12.37 20.02
C ASN A 587 -19.26 -13.54 20.69
N ASP A 588 -20.48 -13.79 20.22
CA ASP A 588 -21.36 -14.86 20.69
C ASP A 588 -20.81 -16.27 20.44
N ILE A 589 -19.96 -16.44 19.42
CA ILE A 589 -19.30 -17.71 19.14
C ILE A 589 -18.38 -18.04 20.32
N MET A 590 -17.54 -17.09 20.74
CA MET A 590 -16.56 -17.31 21.81
C MET A 590 -17.21 -17.62 23.16
N ARG A 591 -18.31 -16.95 23.50
CA ARG A 591 -19.11 -17.28 24.70
C ARG A 591 -19.62 -18.72 24.70
N LYS A 592 -19.96 -19.26 23.53
CA LYS A 592 -20.40 -20.65 23.38
C LYS A 592 -19.23 -21.65 23.38
N LEU A 593 -18.03 -21.23 23.01
CA LEU A 593 -16.84 -22.08 23.00
C LEU A 593 -16.25 -22.27 24.40
N TRP A 594 -16.32 -21.25 25.27
CA TRP A 594 -15.69 -21.28 26.59
C TRP A 594 -16.10 -22.49 27.44
N PRO A 595 -17.40 -22.78 27.68
CA PRO A 595 -17.79 -23.93 28.50
C PRO A 595 -17.36 -25.27 27.91
N LYS A 596 -17.30 -25.36 26.56
CA LYS A 596 -16.85 -26.56 25.85
C LYS A 596 -15.34 -26.77 26.04
N LEU A 597 -14.53 -25.71 25.97
CA LEU A 597 -13.11 -25.77 26.27
C LEU A 597 -12.90 -26.23 27.72
N VAL A 598 -13.57 -25.61 28.69
CA VAL A 598 -13.43 -25.96 30.11
C VAL A 598 -13.73 -27.44 30.33
N LYS A 599 -14.83 -27.96 29.76
CA LYS A 599 -15.19 -29.37 29.83
C LYS A 599 -14.11 -30.28 29.23
N TYR A 600 -13.68 -29.97 28.01
CA TYR A 600 -12.64 -30.74 27.31
C TYR A 600 -11.32 -30.77 28.09
N LEU A 601 -10.90 -29.63 28.66
CA LEU A 601 -9.69 -29.54 29.48
C LEU A 601 -9.78 -30.39 30.75
N ARG A 602 -10.96 -30.44 31.41
CA ARG A 602 -11.18 -31.26 32.62
C ARG A 602 -11.20 -32.76 32.32
N GLU A 603 -11.91 -33.15 31.27
CA GLU A 603 -12.24 -34.56 31.03
C GLU A 603 -11.20 -35.28 30.16
N GLU A 604 -10.59 -34.59 29.19
CA GLU A 604 -9.79 -35.23 28.15
C GLU A 604 -8.31 -34.80 28.13
N VAL A 605 -7.97 -33.63 28.67
CA VAL A 605 -6.58 -33.13 28.71
C VAL A 605 -5.93 -33.49 30.05
N LYS A 606 -4.83 -34.22 29.97
CA LYS A 606 -3.96 -34.53 31.12
C LYS A 606 -2.84 -33.49 31.24
N PRO A 607 -2.44 -33.12 32.47
CA PRO A 607 -1.25 -32.30 32.67
C PRO A 607 -0.01 -32.94 32.05
N LEU A 608 0.91 -32.11 31.57
CA LEU A 608 2.21 -32.51 31.03
C LEU A 608 3.28 -32.61 32.12
N VAL A 609 3.04 -31.99 33.28
CA VAL A 609 4.00 -31.91 34.39
C VAL A 609 3.44 -32.44 35.68
#